data_AF-A0A852ZQC9-F1
#
_entry.id   AF-A0A852ZQC9-F1
#
_cell.length_a   1.000
_cell.length_b   1.000
_cell.length_c   1.000
_cell.angle_alpha   90.00
_cell.angle_beta   90.00
_cell.angle_gamma   90.00
#
_symmetry.space_group_name_H-M   'P 1'
#
loop_
_entity.id
_entity.type
_entity.pdbx_description
1 polymer ?
#
loop_
_entity_poly.entity_id
_entity_poly.type
_entity_poly.pdbx_seq_one_letter_code
_entity_poly.pdbx_strand_id
1 'polypeptide(L)' 'MTTGSTTSHRFELWEYDAENADEYVGYATLSNDGCIIWEGISAWVDGGNDRAEFYLLTNDSRATWATFWD' A
#
# COMPACT_ATOMS: atom_id res chain seq x y z
N MET A 1 21.13 -22.74 17.06
CA MET A 1 20.27 -22.48 15.88
C MET A 1 19.37 -21.31 16.25
N THR A 2 19.65 -20.12 15.72
CA THR A 2 18.83 -18.93 15.96
C THR A 2 17.65 -19.03 14.99
N THR A 3 16.48 -19.44 15.49
CA THR A 3 15.23 -19.42 14.71
C THR A 3 14.88 -17.96 14.49
N GLY A 4 15.24 -17.41 13.33
CA GLY A 4 14.76 -16.10 12.91
C GLY A 4 13.24 -16.17 12.80
N SER A 5 12.53 -15.53 13.72
CA SER A 5 11.09 -15.32 13.60
C SER A 5 10.85 -14.46 12.36
N THR A 6 10.33 -15.05 11.29
CA THR A 6 9.82 -14.28 10.15
C THR A 6 8.51 -13.65 10.58
N THR A 7 8.57 -12.41 11.07
CA THR A 7 7.36 -11.63 11.36
C THR A 7 6.76 -11.16 10.04
N SER A 8 5.53 -11.58 9.77
CA SER A 8 4.81 -11.15 8.58
C SER A 8 4.00 -9.89 8.87
N HIS A 9 4.21 -8.86 8.05
CA HIS A 9 3.48 -7.60 8.10
C HIS A 9 2.53 -7.48 6.93
N ARG A 10 1.33 -6.95 7.21
CA ARG A 10 0.29 -6.69 6.22
C ARG A 10 0.39 -5.24 5.76
N PHE A 11 0.25 -5.01 4.47
CA PHE A 11 0.23 -3.71 3.84
C PHE A 11 -1.05 -3.60 3.01
N GLU A 12 -1.86 -2.60 3.29
CA GLU A 12 -3.10 -2.31 2.57
C GLU A 12 -2.89 -1.05 1.74
N LEU A 13 -3.31 -1.09 0.49
CA LEU A 13 -3.30 0.04 -0.43
C LEU A 13 -4.71 0.62 -0.50
N TRP A 14 -4.79 1.92 -0.31
CA TRP A 14 -6.01 2.71 -0.33
C TRP A 14 -5.83 3.91 -1.25
N GLU A 15 -6.88 4.24 -1.99
CA GLU A 15 -7.02 5.49 -2.71
C GLU A 15 -7.60 6.54 -1.75
N TYR A 16 -7.03 7.73 -1.79
CA TYR A 16 -7.46 8.89 -1.03
C TYR A 16 -8.31 9.76 -1.93
N ASP A 17 -9.56 9.98 -1.54
CA ASP A 17 -10.47 10.89 -2.23
C ASP A 17 -10.79 12.07 -1.30
N ALA A 18 -10.38 13.27 -1.70
CA ALA A 18 -10.64 14.48 -0.92
C ALA A 18 -12.13 14.88 -0.87
N GLU A 19 -12.91 14.45 -1.85
CA GLU A 19 -14.32 14.80 -2.03
C GLU A 19 -15.28 13.65 -1.64
N ASN A 20 -14.83 12.39 -1.75
CA ASN A 20 -15.58 11.21 -1.36
C ASN A 20 -14.90 10.42 -0.24
N ALA A 21 -15.27 9.13 -0.10
CA ALA A 21 -14.68 8.24 0.87
C ALA A 21 -13.55 7.46 0.21
N ASP A 22 -12.42 7.37 0.91
CA ASP A 22 -11.25 6.58 0.51
C ASP A 22 -11.63 5.15 0.07
N GLU A 23 -11.13 4.73 -1.08
CA GLU A 23 -11.43 3.42 -1.66
C GLU A 23 -10.35 2.38 -1.37
N TYR A 24 -10.79 1.18 -1.02
CA TYR A 24 -9.88 0.06 -0.80
C TYR A 24 -9.42 -0.56 -2.12
N VAL A 25 -8.12 -0.53 -2.38
CA VAL A 25 -7.52 -1.10 -3.60
C VAL A 25 -7.15 -2.57 -3.39
N GLY A 26 -6.48 -2.89 -2.28
CA GLY A 26 -6.02 -4.26 -2.02
C GLY A 26 -5.03 -4.39 -0.87
N TYR A 27 -4.48 -5.59 -0.69
CA TYR A 27 -3.49 -5.85 0.34
C TYR A 27 -2.42 -6.85 -0.13
N ALA A 28 -1.26 -6.79 0.52
CA ALA A 28 -0.20 -7.77 0.40
C ALA A 28 0.45 -8.02 1.76
N THR A 29 1.22 -9.11 1.86
CA THR A 29 1.95 -9.46 3.08
C THR A 29 3.42 -9.65 2.75
N LEU A 30 4.30 -9.03 3.54
CA LEU A 30 5.75 -9.23 3.48
C LEU A 30 6.22 -9.89 4.77
N SER A 31 7.00 -10.96 4.64
CA SER A 31 7.56 -11.72 5.77
C SER A 31 9.03 -11.41 6.06
N ASN A 32 9.70 -10.74 5.12
CA ASN A 32 11.09 -10.30 5.18
C ASN A 32 11.25 -9.00 4.37
N ASP A 33 12.47 -8.47 4.28
CA ASP A 33 12.80 -7.35 3.39
C ASP A 33 12.45 -7.70 1.93
N GLY A 34 11.80 -6.76 1.23
CA GLY A 34 11.33 -6.96 -0.14
C GLY A 34 10.47 -5.79 -0.62
N CYS A 35 9.92 -5.93 -1.82
CA CYS A 35 9.03 -4.94 -2.44
C CYS A 35 7.66 -5.57 -2.69
N ILE A 36 6.60 -4.77 -2.53
CA ILE A 36 5.26 -5.11 -3.02
C ILE A 36 5.04 -4.31 -4.30
N ILE A 37 4.47 -4.96 -5.31
CA ILE A 37 4.07 -4.34 -6.57
C ILE A 37 2.56 -4.50 -6.68
N TRP A 38 1.84 -3.38 -6.84
CA TRP A 38 0.43 -3.36 -7.18
C TRP A 38 0.29 -2.97 -8.64
N GLU A 39 -0.38 -3.80 -9.43
CA GLU A 39 -0.60 -3.59 -10.87
C GLU A 39 -2.08 -3.32 -11.13
N GLY A 40 -2.40 -2.64 -12.24
CA GLY A 40 -3.79 -2.41 -12.66
C GLY A 40 -4.55 -1.40 -11.81
N ILE A 41 -3.84 -0.47 -11.14
CA ILE A 41 -4.42 0.52 -10.24
C ILE A 41 -5.06 1.74 -10.95
N SER A 42 -5.14 1.71 -12.28
CA SER A 42 -5.67 2.81 -13.09
C SER A 42 -7.17 3.10 -12.89
N ALA A 43 -7.90 2.16 -12.27
CA ALA A 43 -9.31 2.36 -11.95
C ALA A 43 -9.54 3.33 -10.78
N TRP A 44 -8.51 3.59 -9.98
CA TRP A 44 -8.50 4.45 -8.78
C TRP A 44 -7.77 5.77 -9.07
N VAL A 45 -7.90 6.25 -10.32
CA VAL A 45 -7.41 7.54 -10.81
C VAL A 45 -8.63 8.32 -11.27
N ASP A 46 -9.61 8.44 -10.38
CA ASP A 46 -10.94 8.99 -10.66
C ASP A 46 -11.35 10.14 -9.71
N GLY A 47 -10.50 10.50 -8.76
CA GLY A 47 -10.64 11.72 -7.98
C GLY A 47 -10.70 12.98 -8.85
N GLY A 48 -11.38 14.02 -8.39
CA GLY A 48 -11.74 15.23 -9.17
C GLY A 48 -10.58 16.05 -9.77
N ASN A 49 -9.33 15.64 -9.56
CA ASN A 49 -8.12 16.25 -10.11
C ASN A 49 -7.35 15.33 -11.10
N ASP A 50 -7.91 14.16 -11.46
CA ASP A 50 -7.29 13.11 -12.29
C ASP A 50 -5.92 12.64 -11.77
N ARG A 51 -5.72 12.62 -10.44
CA ARG A 51 -4.49 12.14 -9.82
C ARG A 51 -4.75 10.91 -8.99
N ALA A 52 -3.83 9.96 -9.09
CA ALA A 52 -3.80 8.81 -8.21
C ALA A 52 -3.20 9.25 -6.86
N GLU A 53 -4.04 9.39 -5.84
CA GLU A 53 -3.62 9.74 -4.48
C GLU A 53 -3.69 8.45 -3.65
N PHE A 54 -2.54 7.84 -3.35
CA PHE A 54 -2.50 6.56 -2.64
C PHE A 54 -1.80 6.66 -1.29
N TYR A 55 -2.27 5.87 -0.33
CA TYR A 55 -1.59 5.66 0.96
C TYR A 55 -1.59 4.19 1.39
N LEU A 56 -0.68 3.88 2.32
CA LEU A 56 -0.53 2.54 2.88
C LEU A 56 -0.94 2.51 4.35
N LEU A 57 -1.71 1.48 4.73
CA LEU A 57 -1.89 1.09 6.12
C LEU A 57 -1.10 -0.18 6.40
N THR A 58 -0.32 -0.20 7.48
CA THR A 58 0.47 -1.38 7.84
C THR A 58 0.65 -1.54 9.35
N ASN A 59 0.85 -2.79 9.76
CA ASN A 59 1.26 -3.13 11.12
C ASN A 59 2.80 -3.25 11.28
N ASP A 60 3.60 -2.93 10.24
CA ASP A 60 5.05 -2.76 10.39
C ASP A 60 5.35 -1.34 10.90
N SER A 61 5.75 -1.23 12.17
CA SER A 61 6.13 0.04 12.77
C SER A 61 7.41 0.67 12.20
N ARG A 62 8.14 -0.07 11.35
CA ARG A 62 9.37 0.39 10.69
C ARG A 62 9.12 0.87 9.25
N ALA A 63 7.90 0.70 8.72
CA ALA A 63 7.55 1.21 7.41
C ALA A 63 7.58 2.75 7.45
N THR A 64 8.46 3.36 6.66
CA THR A 64 8.76 4.80 6.70
C THR A 64 8.57 5.51 5.38
N TRP A 65 8.41 4.79 4.27
CA TRP A 65 8.27 5.37 2.95
C TRP A 65 7.45 4.47 2.03
N ALA A 66 6.73 5.11 1.11
CA ALA A 66 6.07 4.49 -0.03
C ALA A 66 6.55 5.22 -1.29
N THR A 67 6.62 4.54 -2.42
CA THR A 67 6.97 5.18 -3.68
C THR A 67 6.07 4.69 -4.80
N PHE A 68 5.63 5.64 -5.61
CA PHE A 68 4.69 5.45 -6.71
C PHE A 68 5.33 5.94 -8.00
N TRP A 69 5.12 5.21 -9.08
CA TRP A 69 5.63 5.53 -10.42
C TRP A 69 4.52 5.22 -11.44
N ASP A 70 4.40 6.04 -12.47
CA ASP A 70 3.56 5.84 -13.67
C ASP A 70 4.46 5.54 -14.88
#